data_AF-A0A109UHF7-F1
#
_entry.id   AF-A0A109UHF7-F1
#
_cell.length_a   1.000
_cell.length_b   1.000
_cell.length_c   1.000
_cell.angle_alpha   90.00
_cell.angle_beta   90.00
_cell.angle_gamma   90.00
#
_symmetry.space_group_name_H-M   'P 1'
#
loop_
_entity.id
_entity.type
_entity.pdbx_description
1 polymer ?
#
loop_
_entity_poly.entity_id
_entity_poly.type
_entity_poly.pdbx_seq_one_letter_code
_entity_poly.pdbx_strand_id
1 'polypeptide(L)'
;MFWNRKKKASREQTQRQPIHMEPRVEPLDFTVKATQEEVELVSVITSSILTQDKTDTTFKVRSVRRVDEDKVAVAAIVASVLAQDKPESSVRLVSLHEVNKEEA
;
A
#
# COMPACT_ATOMS: atom_id res chain seq x y z
N MET A 1 28.95 -65.49 -15.80
CA MET A 1 28.09 -65.03 -14.68
C MET A 1 28.44 -63.59 -14.34
N PHE A 2 27.49 -62.83 -13.81
CA PHE A 2 27.55 -61.42 -13.38
C PHE A 2 27.05 -60.35 -14.38
N TRP A 3 25.73 -60.19 -14.34
CA TRP A 3 25.03 -58.91 -14.49
C TRP A 3 25.65 -57.82 -13.58
N ASN A 4 25.63 -56.54 -13.99
CA ASN A 4 24.69 -55.59 -13.37
C ASN A 4 24.80 -54.12 -13.85
N ARG A 5 23.62 -53.61 -14.19
CA ARG A 5 23.06 -52.28 -13.83
C ARG A 5 23.72 -51.04 -14.44
N LYS A 6 23.29 -50.73 -15.66
CA LYS A 6 23.12 -49.32 -16.08
C LYS A 6 22.10 -48.67 -15.14
N LYS A 7 22.58 -47.83 -14.21
CA LYS A 7 21.73 -46.97 -13.38
C LYS A 7 21.02 -45.97 -14.31
N LYS A 8 19.72 -46.18 -14.54
CA LYS A 8 18.84 -45.19 -15.15
C LYS A 8 18.83 -43.99 -14.21
N ALA A 9 19.37 -42.86 -14.67
CA ALA A 9 19.19 -41.57 -14.00
C ALA A 9 17.68 -41.26 -14.04
N SER A 10 17.01 -41.49 -12.92
CA SER A 10 15.64 -41.03 -12.70
C SER A 10 15.67 -39.51 -12.77
N ARG A 11 15.18 -38.95 -13.88
CA ARG A 11 14.76 -37.55 -13.92
C ARG A 11 13.53 -37.47 -13.02
N GLU A 12 13.75 -37.25 -11.74
CA GLU A 12 12.71 -36.68 -10.89
C GLU A 12 12.40 -35.30 -11.47
N GLN A 13 11.38 -35.26 -12.32
CA GLN A 13 10.65 -34.03 -12.57
C GLN A 13 10.09 -33.60 -11.21
N THR A 14 10.83 -32.75 -10.51
CA THR A 14 10.28 -31.93 -9.45
C THR A 14 9.11 -31.17 -10.08
N GLN A 15 7.90 -31.67 -9.83
CA GLN A 15 6.67 -30.96 -10.15
C GLN A 15 6.76 -29.64 -9.39
N ARG A 16 7.06 -28.55 -10.12
CA ARG A 16 6.89 -27.21 -9.60
C ARG A 16 5.40 -27.08 -9.31
N GLN A 17 5.05 -27.15 -8.03
CA GLN A 17 3.71 -26.77 -7.60
C GLN A 17 3.42 -25.40 -8.23
N PRO A 18 2.23 -25.17 -8.79
CA PRO A 18 1.89 -23.86 -9.32
C PRO A 18 2.06 -22.88 -8.16
N ILE A 19 2.97 -21.91 -8.33
CA ILE A 19 3.11 -20.80 -7.39
C ILE A 19 1.73 -20.15 -7.37
N HIS A 20 1.01 -20.33 -6.26
CA HIS A 20 -0.23 -19.61 -6.02
C HIS A 20 0.19 -18.15 -5.89
N MET A 21 0.14 -17.42 -7.00
CA MET A 21 0.34 -15.98 -6.99
C MET A 21 -0.85 -15.41 -6.26
N GLU A 22 -0.71 -15.13 -4.97
CA GLU A 22 -1.69 -14.31 -4.28
C GLU A 22 -1.87 -13.02 -5.09
N PRO A 23 -3.12 -12.59 -5.32
CA PRO A 23 -3.38 -11.36 -6.06
C PRO A 23 -2.56 -10.26 -5.40
N ARG A 24 -1.76 -9.57 -6.21
CA ARG A 24 -0.91 -8.48 -5.73
C ARG A 24 -1.83 -7.35 -5.31
N VAL A 25 -2.22 -7.35 -4.05
CA VAL A 25 -3.06 -6.31 -3.47
C VAL A 25 -2.24 -5.03 -3.41
N GLU A 26 -2.62 -4.04 -4.20
CA GLU A 26 -2.04 -2.72 -4.11
C GLU A 26 -2.34 -2.11 -2.73
N PRO A 27 -1.34 -1.48 -2.07
CA PRO A 27 -1.56 -0.87 -0.78
C PRO A 27 -2.57 0.28 -0.90
N LEU A 28 -3.55 0.32 0.01
CA LEU A 28 -4.49 1.43 0.10
C LEU A 28 -3.74 2.75 0.33
N ASP A 29 -3.93 3.71 -0.56
CA ASP A 29 -3.40 5.07 -0.41
C ASP A 29 -4.40 5.94 0.37
N PHE A 30 -3.97 6.38 1.55
CA PHE A 30 -4.68 7.30 2.44
C PHE A 30 -4.49 8.76 2.06
N THR A 31 -3.83 9.03 0.93
CA THR A 31 -3.57 10.39 0.47
C THR A 31 -4.31 10.69 -0.82
N VAL A 32 -4.75 11.94 -0.94
CA VAL A 32 -5.35 12.51 -2.14
C VAL A 32 -4.49 13.67 -2.63
N LYS A 33 -4.62 13.98 -3.92
CA LYS A 33 -3.93 15.13 -4.49
C LYS A 33 -4.47 16.41 -3.83
N ALA A 34 -3.56 17.23 -3.33
CA ALA A 34 -3.92 18.54 -2.79
C ALA A 34 -4.43 19.46 -3.90
N THR A 35 -5.27 20.43 -3.54
CA THR A 35 -5.73 21.47 -4.47
C THR A 35 -4.59 22.40 -4.83
N GLN A 36 -4.76 23.18 -5.91
CA GLN A 36 -3.75 24.15 -6.32
C GLN A 36 -3.48 25.20 -5.24
N GLU A 37 -4.54 25.67 -4.58
CA GLU A 37 -4.45 26.65 -3.48
C GLU A 37 -3.67 26.09 -2.28
N GLU A 38 -3.91 24.84 -1.90
CA GLU A 38 -3.16 24.15 -0.84
C GLU A 38 -1.67 24.01 -1.19
N VAL A 39 -1.37 23.66 -2.45
CA VAL A 39 0.00 23.54 -2.94
C VAL A 39 0.74 24.88 -2.84
N GLU A 40 0.10 25.97 -3.25
CA GLU A 40 0.67 27.31 -3.22
C GLU A 40 0.92 27.78 -1.78
N LEU A 41 -0.06 27.60 -0.90
CA LEU A 41 0.06 27.94 0.52
C LEU A 41 1.24 27.19 1.18
N VAL A 42 1.28 25.87 1.01
CA VAL A 42 2.35 25.03 1.57
C VAL A 42 3.70 25.43 0.99
N SER A 43 3.76 25.77 -0.30
CA SER A 43 5.01 26.21 -0.94
C SER A 43 5.54 27.51 -0.35
N VAL A 44 4.68 28.49 -0.08
CA VAL A 44 5.05 29.76 0.56
C VAL A 44 5.55 29.52 1.99
N ILE A 45 4.82 28.73 2.78
CA ILE A 45 5.21 28.41 4.17
C ILE A 45 6.56 27.68 4.19
N THR A 46 6.70 26.64 3.36
CA THR A 46 7.94 25.87 3.25
C THR A 46 9.09 26.76 2.81
N SER A 47 8.83 27.71 1.90
CA SER A 47 9.82 28.68 1.47
C SER A 47 10.30 29.58 2.61
N SER A 48 9.37 30.10 3.40
CA SER A 48 9.68 30.95 4.54
C SER A 48 10.45 30.20 5.64
N ILE A 49 10.17 28.91 5.85
CA ILE A 49 10.89 28.10 6.84
C ILE A 49 12.31 27.78 6.35
N LEU A 50 12.46 27.32 5.10
CA LEU A 50 13.75 26.85 4.59
C LEU A 50 14.76 27.98 4.36
N THR A 51 14.28 29.18 4.05
CA THR A 51 15.15 30.36 3.84
C THR A 51 15.71 30.94 5.14
N GLN A 52 15.17 30.56 6.31
CA GLN A 52 15.71 31.00 7.60
C GLN A 52 17.06 30.35 7.91
N ASP A 53 17.28 29.09 7.50
CA ASP A 53 18.50 28.34 7.84
C ASP A 53 19.61 28.43 6.78
N LYS A 54 19.28 28.69 5.51
CA LYS A 54 20.27 28.76 4.42
C LYS A 54 19.87 29.80 3.37
N THR A 55 20.66 30.86 3.29
CA THR A 55 20.43 32.03 2.42
C THR A 55 20.52 31.74 0.91
N ASP A 56 21.15 30.64 0.49
CA ASP A 56 21.38 30.30 -0.94
C ASP A 56 20.83 28.93 -1.38
N THR A 57 19.76 28.43 -0.75
CA THR A 57 19.17 27.14 -1.13
C THR A 57 17.95 27.30 -2.03
N THR A 58 18.03 26.86 -3.28
CA THR A 58 16.88 26.73 -4.18
C THR A 58 16.15 25.41 -3.91
N PHE A 59 14.88 25.46 -3.56
CA PHE A 59 14.03 24.26 -3.39
C PHE A 59 12.82 24.34 -4.31
N LYS A 60 12.30 23.16 -4.68
CA LYS A 60 11.10 23.01 -5.51
C LYS A 60 10.20 21.96 -4.88
N VAL A 61 8.99 22.37 -4.49
CA VAL A 61 7.94 21.44 -4.06
C VAL A 61 7.50 20.62 -5.26
N ARG A 62 7.68 19.29 -5.20
CA ARG A 62 7.32 18.36 -6.29
C ARG A 62 5.86 17.94 -6.24
N SER A 63 5.34 17.70 -5.04
CA SER A 63 3.97 17.28 -4.82
C SER A 63 3.55 17.59 -3.39
N VAL A 64 2.33 18.09 -3.23
CA VAL A 64 1.64 18.14 -1.94
C VAL A 64 0.49 17.16 -2.00
N ARG A 65 0.36 16.35 -0.96
CA ARG A 65 -0.74 15.40 -0.81
C ARG A 65 -1.47 15.69 0.50
N ARG A 66 -2.79 15.64 0.46
CA ARG A 66 -3.66 15.77 1.62
C ARG A 66 -4.02 14.39 2.13
N VAL A 67 -4.25 14.25 3.42
CA VAL A 67 -4.80 13.01 3.99
C VAL A 67 -6.28 12.92 3.62
N ASP A 68 -6.71 11.72 3.26
CA ASP A 68 -8.10 11.36 3.02
C ASP A 68 -8.76 10.98 4.35
N GLU A 69 -9.40 11.95 4.99
CA GLU A 69 -9.99 11.80 6.32
C GLU A 69 -11.06 10.70 6.35
N ASP A 70 -11.81 10.54 5.27
CA ASP A 70 -12.85 9.51 5.17
C ASP A 70 -12.24 8.12 5.18
N LYS A 71 -11.16 7.90 4.40
CA LYS A 71 -10.43 6.62 4.42
C LYS A 71 -9.81 6.35 5.79
N VAL A 72 -9.28 7.39 6.45
CA VAL A 72 -8.73 7.26 7.80
C VAL A 72 -9.82 6.89 8.81
N ALA A 73 -10.98 7.54 8.74
CA ALA A 73 -12.12 7.24 9.61
C ALA A 73 -12.63 5.81 9.41
N VAL A 74 -12.79 5.36 8.16
CA VAL A 74 -13.20 3.98 7.87
C VAL A 74 -12.16 2.99 8.39
N ALA A 75 -10.87 3.25 8.17
CA ALA A 75 -9.82 2.39 8.70
C ALA A 75 -9.84 2.33 10.23
N ALA A 76 -10.09 3.46 10.91
CA ALA A 76 -10.19 3.51 12.37
C ALA A 76 -11.41 2.73 12.89
N ILE A 77 -12.57 2.85 12.23
CA ILE A 77 -13.78 2.11 12.59
C ILE A 77 -13.55 0.60 12.39
N VAL A 78 -13.03 0.20 11.23
CA VAL A 78 -12.74 -1.20 10.92
C VAL A 78 -11.74 -1.76 11.93
N ALA A 79 -10.67 -1.03 12.23
CA ALA A 79 -9.70 -1.42 13.26
C ALA A 79 -10.35 -1.58 14.63
N SER A 80 -11.26 -0.68 15.02
CA SER A 80 -11.96 -0.72 16.31
C SER A 80 -12.91 -1.92 16.43
N VAL A 81 -13.73 -2.16 15.40
CA VAL A 81 -14.66 -3.30 15.35
C VAL A 81 -13.89 -4.62 15.40
N LEU A 82 -12.79 -4.70 14.65
CA LEU A 82 -11.97 -5.91 14.60
C LEU A 82 -11.15 -6.12 15.88
N ALA A 83 -10.67 -5.05 16.52
CA ALA A 83 -10.01 -5.15 17.82
C ALA A 83 -10.97 -5.69 18.90
N GLN A 84 -12.26 -5.37 18.80
CA GLN A 84 -13.29 -5.91 19.68
C GLN A 84 -13.57 -7.40 19.41
N ASP A 85 -13.62 -7.82 18.15
CA ASP A 85 -13.95 -9.21 17.76
C ASP A 85 -12.73 -10.15 17.89
N LYS A 86 -11.54 -9.70 17.47
CA LYS A 86 -10.30 -10.48 17.39
C LYS A 86 -9.07 -9.62 17.73
N PRO A 87 -8.80 -9.39 19.02
CA PRO A 87 -7.71 -8.51 19.47
C PRO A 87 -6.31 -9.00 19.06
N GLU A 88 -6.14 -10.30 18.87
CA GLU A 88 -4.86 -10.93 18.48
C GLU A 88 -4.59 -10.85 16.96
N SER A 89 -5.56 -10.38 16.16
CA SER A 89 -5.52 -10.49 14.69
C SER A 89 -4.97 -9.22 14.03
N SER A 90 -3.86 -9.33 13.29
CA SER A 90 -3.38 -8.25 12.42
C SER A 90 -4.23 -8.18 11.16
N VAL A 91 -5.18 -7.25 11.10
CA VAL A 91 -6.02 -7.05 9.91
C VAL A 91 -5.49 -5.90 9.06
N ARG A 92 -5.44 -6.12 7.75
CA ARG A 92 -5.03 -5.13 6.76
C ARG A 92 -6.24 -4.70 5.93
N LEU A 93 -6.56 -3.41 5.96
CA LEU A 93 -7.57 -2.85 5.07
C LEU A 93 -6.98 -2.75 3.66
N VAL A 94 -7.63 -3.43 2.72
CA VAL A 94 -7.12 -3.65 1.35
C VAL A 94 -7.72 -2.68 0.35
N SER A 95 -9.05 -2.57 0.32
CA SER A 95 -9.77 -1.71 -0.61
C SER A 95 -11.05 -1.16 0.02
N LEU A 96 -11.52 -0.05 -0.54
CA LEU A 96 -12.81 0.56 -0.22
C LEU A 96 -13.56 0.74 -1.53
N HIS A 97 -14.81 0.28 -1.57
CA HIS A 97 -15.69 0.40 -2.72
C HIS A 97 -16.98 1.08 -2.27
N GLU A 98 -17.40 2.09 -3.01
CA GLU A 98 -18.74 2.67 -2.87
C GLU A 98 -19.76 1.66 -3.38
N VAL A 99 -20.75 1.33 -2.54
CA VAL A 99 -21.85 0.44 -2.93
C VAL A 99 -23.06 1.32 -3.18
N ASN A 100 -23.23 1.78 -4.43
CA ASN A 100 -24.46 2.49 -4.81
C ASN A 100 -25.62 1.50 -4.76
N LYS A 101 -26.56 1.76 -3.86
CA LYS A 101 -27.81 1.02 -3.74
C LYS A 101 -28.83 1.66 -4.68
N GLU A 102 -28.62 1.53 -5.98
CA GLU A 102 -29.71 1.64 -6.95
C GLU A 102 -30.31 0.24 -7.14
N GLU A 103 -31.64 0.17 -7.11
CA GLU A 103 -32.50 -1.02 -7.19
C GLU A 103 -32.84 -1.73 -5.87
N ALA A 104 -33.95 -1.28 -5.27
CA ALA A 104 -35.05 -2.14 -4.82
C ALA A 104 -36.36 -1.34 -4.81
#